data_AF-A0A523V5X1-F1
#
_entry.id   AF-A0A523V5X1-F1
#
_cell.length_a   1.000
_cell.length_b   1.000
_cell.length_c   1.000
_cell.angle_alpha   90.00
_cell.angle_beta   90.00
_cell.angle_gamma   90.00
#
_symmetry.space_group_name_H-M   'P 1'
#
loop_
_entity.id
_entity.type
_entity.pdbx_description
1 polymer ?
#
loop_
_entity_poly.entity_id
_entity_poly.type
_entity_poly.pdbx_seq_one_letter_code
_entity_poly.pdbx_strand_id
1 'polypeptide(L)'
;AGTSVVTLGGVTVRESMAGVIIWDAEANINGCTFTLMRPNGGFGVMGSGVGMVIGIPGEAWSGPSAVNVKGSTISDNNDIGIYVCDHSVLVAGFNNIVGNEGLGVLNDGGQRVDATYNWWGHASGPFHPTENAGGRGNGVSNDVDFSPWVAAGVVTRVVTDNTLDARGEADTEVGVTGTARITVAKYPDNPADDAPPEFVTLGKHIDVYVPDTDQVTEIEIRLYYTAAEVGDVSEADQKYFRLLWWNGTEWVMCSDTGVDTTLDYIWAKVTRDTTPSLDDLEGTPFGGYAFSPGVPQPWCFIATAAYGTDTATEIDILREFRDVVLLPDSLGARFVSLYYATSPPLADFISRHEVLRTVLRVGFVDPVVAVLTWSQDLWLGTSS
;
A
#
# COMPACT_ATOMS: atom_id res chain seq x y z
N ALA A 1 -33.49 -15.67 0.79
CA ALA A 1 -33.13 -14.72 1.84
C ALA A 1 -31.86 -15.20 2.56
N GLY A 2 -30.70 -14.74 2.11
CA GLY A 2 -29.52 -14.56 2.99
C GLY A 2 -28.56 -15.72 3.30
N THR A 3 -28.24 -16.64 2.38
CA THR A 3 -27.13 -17.61 2.60
C THR A 3 -26.21 -17.86 1.41
N SER A 4 -26.53 -17.31 0.24
CA SER A 4 -25.72 -17.53 -0.96
C SER A 4 -24.51 -16.60 -0.93
N VAL A 5 -23.32 -17.21 -0.88
CA VAL A 5 -22.04 -16.53 -1.10
C VAL A 5 -21.54 -16.92 -2.48
N VAL A 6 -21.20 -15.93 -3.31
CA VAL A 6 -20.60 -16.14 -4.63
C VAL A 6 -19.23 -15.46 -4.69
N THR A 7 -18.24 -16.14 -5.26
CA THR A 7 -16.95 -15.55 -5.57
C THR A 7 -16.70 -15.66 -7.06
N LEU A 8 -16.51 -14.51 -7.73
CA LEU A 8 -16.10 -14.44 -9.14
C LEU A 8 -14.66 -13.91 -9.20
N GLY A 9 -13.79 -14.66 -9.87
CA GLY A 9 -12.37 -14.33 -10.02
C GLY A 9 -11.95 -14.35 -11.49
N GLY A 10 -11.46 -13.23 -12.03
CA GLY A 10 -10.89 -13.21 -13.39
C GLY A 10 -11.90 -13.40 -14.53
N VAL A 11 -13.19 -13.15 -14.28
CA VAL A 11 -14.25 -13.32 -15.29
C VAL A 11 -14.36 -12.08 -16.17
N THR A 12 -14.47 -12.26 -17.49
CA THR A 12 -14.76 -11.17 -18.43
C THR A 12 -16.15 -11.33 -19.03
N VAL A 13 -16.98 -10.30 -18.89
CA VAL A 13 -18.25 -10.14 -19.62
C VAL A 13 -18.16 -8.90 -20.48
N ARG A 14 -18.55 -9.00 -21.75
CA ARG A 14 -18.55 -7.88 -22.69
C ARG A 14 -19.66 -7.98 -23.72
N GLU A 15 -20.05 -6.84 -24.31
CA GLU A 15 -21.05 -6.77 -25.39
C GLU A 15 -22.38 -7.45 -24.98
N SER A 16 -22.80 -7.23 -23.73
CA SER A 16 -24.01 -7.80 -23.13
C SER A 16 -24.97 -6.69 -22.68
N MET A 17 -26.18 -7.04 -22.24
CA MET A 17 -27.12 -6.08 -21.65
C MET A 17 -26.66 -5.61 -20.26
N ALA A 18 -26.15 -6.53 -19.46
CA ALA A 18 -25.56 -6.29 -18.16
C ALA A 18 -24.35 -7.19 -17.95
N GLY A 19 -23.38 -6.76 -17.14
CA GLY A 19 -22.21 -7.57 -16.82
C GLY A 19 -22.54 -8.62 -15.77
N VAL A 20 -22.97 -8.18 -14.58
CA VAL A 20 -23.41 -9.07 -13.50
C VAL A 20 -24.57 -8.42 -12.72
N ILE A 21 -25.50 -9.25 -12.25
CA ILE A 21 -26.65 -8.83 -11.45
C ILE A 21 -26.65 -9.67 -10.17
N ILE A 22 -26.72 -9.01 -9.02
CA ILE A 22 -26.62 -9.62 -7.69
C ILE A 22 -27.82 -9.16 -6.86
N TRP A 23 -28.55 -10.09 -6.27
CA TRP A 23 -29.67 -9.80 -5.38
C TRP A 23 -29.73 -10.84 -4.25
N ASP A 24 -30.10 -10.41 -3.04
CA ASP A 24 -30.26 -11.27 -1.85
C ASP A 24 -29.06 -12.23 -1.61
N ALA A 25 -27.84 -11.71 -1.82
CA ALA A 25 -26.61 -12.50 -1.78
C ALA A 25 -25.39 -11.71 -1.29
N GLU A 26 -24.39 -12.45 -0.81
CA GLU A 26 -23.03 -11.93 -0.61
C GLU A 26 -22.18 -12.27 -1.84
N ALA A 27 -21.40 -11.30 -2.33
CA ALA A 27 -20.58 -11.50 -3.53
C ALA A 27 -19.17 -10.90 -3.39
N ASN A 28 -18.15 -11.68 -3.74
CA ASN A 28 -16.77 -11.24 -3.84
C ASN A 28 -16.33 -11.27 -5.31
N ILE A 29 -16.06 -10.11 -5.88
CA ILE A 29 -15.75 -9.92 -7.30
C ILE A 29 -14.31 -9.43 -7.43
N ASN A 30 -13.42 -10.29 -7.89
CA ASN A 30 -11.98 -10.06 -7.85
C ASN A 30 -11.36 -10.18 -9.25
N GLY A 31 -10.68 -9.14 -9.72
CA GLY A 31 -9.99 -9.21 -11.02
C GLY A 31 -10.92 -9.42 -12.21
N CYS A 32 -12.21 -9.08 -12.10
CA CYS A 32 -13.18 -9.29 -13.18
C CYS A 32 -13.19 -8.10 -14.15
N THR A 33 -13.76 -8.28 -15.33
CA THR A 33 -13.93 -7.22 -16.34
C THR A 33 -15.36 -7.20 -16.84
N PHE A 34 -16.05 -6.07 -16.66
CA PHE A 34 -17.40 -5.81 -17.17
C PHE A 34 -17.35 -4.59 -18.07
N THR A 35 -17.37 -4.80 -19.38
CA THR A 35 -17.13 -3.71 -20.34
C THR A 35 -18.02 -3.77 -21.57
N LEU A 36 -18.33 -2.62 -22.17
CA LEU A 36 -19.14 -2.54 -23.39
C LEU A 36 -20.54 -3.16 -23.18
N MET A 37 -21.21 -2.89 -22.06
CA MET A 37 -22.61 -3.26 -21.90
C MET A 37 -23.49 -2.41 -22.83
N ARG A 38 -23.99 -3.04 -23.89
CA ARG A 38 -24.67 -2.44 -25.04
C ARG A 38 -26.00 -3.16 -25.29
N PRO A 39 -27.07 -2.80 -24.57
CA PRO A 39 -28.35 -3.46 -24.71
C PRO A 39 -28.97 -3.12 -26.07
N ASN A 40 -29.59 -4.12 -26.69
CA ASN A 40 -30.44 -3.96 -27.88
C ASN A 40 -31.92 -4.09 -27.50
N GLY A 41 -32.33 -3.41 -26.43
CA GLY A 41 -33.64 -3.52 -25.79
C GLY A 41 -33.56 -4.06 -24.35
N GLY A 42 -34.60 -3.81 -23.55
CA GLY A 42 -34.69 -4.19 -22.13
C GLY A 42 -35.72 -3.33 -21.37
N PHE A 43 -36.01 -3.68 -20.11
CA PHE A 43 -36.87 -2.88 -19.22
C PHE A 43 -36.07 -2.39 -18.00
N GLY A 44 -36.37 -1.18 -17.55
CA GLY A 44 -35.70 -0.56 -16.39
C GLY A 44 -34.21 -0.33 -16.61
N VAL A 45 -33.43 -0.37 -15.53
CA VAL A 45 -31.96 -0.16 -15.55
C VAL A 45 -31.20 -1.17 -16.42
N MET A 46 -31.77 -2.34 -16.73
CA MET A 46 -31.13 -3.32 -17.62
C MET A 46 -31.29 -2.99 -19.11
N GLY A 47 -32.10 -1.98 -19.45
CA GLY A 47 -32.26 -1.47 -20.81
C GLY A 47 -31.21 -0.44 -21.23
N SER A 48 -30.35 0.02 -20.32
CA SER A 48 -29.39 1.11 -20.57
C SER A 48 -27.93 0.69 -20.68
N GLY A 49 -27.56 -0.52 -20.22
CA GLY A 49 -26.23 -1.07 -20.40
C GLY A 49 -25.35 -0.85 -19.20
N VAL A 50 -25.55 -1.69 -18.18
CA VAL A 50 -24.99 -1.49 -16.85
C VAL A 50 -23.93 -2.55 -16.55
N GLY A 51 -22.75 -2.13 -16.12
CA GLY A 51 -21.66 -3.05 -15.80
C GLY A 51 -22.04 -4.02 -14.66
N MET A 52 -22.50 -3.47 -13.54
CA MET A 52 -22.92 -4.25 -12.36
C MET A 52 -24.22 -3.71 -11.78
N VAL A 53 -25.16 -4.60 -11.46
CA VAL A 53 -26.44 -4.27 -10.81
C VAL A 53 -26.49 -4.98 -9.46
N ILE A 54 -26.70 -4.22 -8.38
CA ILE A 54 -26.74 -4.73 -7.00
C ILE A 54 -28.09 -4.35 -6.39
N GLY A 55 -28.93 -5.36 -6.14
CA GLY A 55 -30.34 -5.23 -5.77
C GLY A 55 -31.29 -5.27 -6.97
N ILE A 56 -32.60 -5.25 -6.69
CA ILE A 56 -33.69 -5.19 -7.68
C ILE A 56 -34.71 -4.12 -7.24
N PRO A 57 -34.71 -2.94 -7.88
CA PRO A 57 -35.49 -1.81 -7.39
C PRO A 57 -37.00 -2.11 -7.36
N GLY A 58 -37.64 -1.85 -6.22
CA GLY A 58 -39.10 -1.83 -6.08
C GLY A 58 -39.77 -3.19 -5.91
N GLU A 59 -39.00 -4.26 -5.74
CA GLU A 59 -39.53 -5.61 -5.56
C GLU A 59 -39.50 -6.03 -4.08
N ALA A 60 -40.67 -6.28 -3.48
CA ALA A 60 -40.77 -6.61 -2.05
C ALA A 60 -40.18 -7.98 -1.66
N TRP A 61 -39.72 -8.76 -2.63
CA TRP A 61 -39.15 -10.10 -2.46
C TRP A 61 -37.63 -10.15 -2.65
N SER A 62 -36.98 -9.07 -3.12
CA SER A 62 -35.52 -8.97 -3.09
C SER A 62 -35.04 -8.56 -1.69
N GLY A 63 -34.04 -9.26 -1.20
CA GLY A 63 -33.28 -8.87 0.00
C GLY A 63 -32.06 -8.04 -0.37
N PRO A 64 -31.48 -7.29 0.59
CA PRO A 64 -30.25 -6.53 0.38
C PRO A 64 -29.10 -7.47 0.01
N SER A 65 -28.15 -6.97 -0.77
CA SER A 65 -26.90 -7.67 -1.10
C SER A 65 -25.71 -7.02 -0.41
N ALA A 66 -24.66 -7.79 -0.16
CA ALA A 66 -23.36 -7.27 0.27
C ALA A 66 -22.30 -7.66 -0.75
N VAL A 67 -21.72 -6.67 -1.43
CA VAL A 67 -20.82 -6.90 -2.56
C VAL A 67 -19.47 -6.24 -2.29
N ASN A 68 -18.41 -7.04 -2.39
CA ASN A 68 -17.03 -6.57 -2.40
C ASN A 68 -16.47 -6.69 -3.83
N VAL A 69 -15.89 -5.61 -4.35
CA VAL A 69 -15.31 -5.56 -5.70
C VAL A 69 -13.89 -5.03 -5.62
N LYS A 70 -12.90 -5.85 -5.95
CA LYS A 70 -11.48 -5.47 -5.95
C LYS A 70 -10.77 -5.86 -7.24
N GLY A 71 -9.75 -5.09 -7.63
CA GLY A 71 -8.88 -5.39 -8.76
C GLY A 71 -9.60 -5.49 -10.12
N SER A 72 -10.85 -5.03 -10.22
CA SER A 72 -11.72 -5.26 -11.36
C SER A 72 -11.77 -4.06 -12.30
N THR A 73 -12.19 -4.28 -13.55
CA THR A 73 -12.36 -3.23 -14.55
C THR A 73 -13.83 -3.15 -14.95
N ILE A 74 -14.44 -1.99 -14.73
CA ILE A 74 -15.82 -1.68 -15.08
C ILE A 74 -15.78 -0.48 -16.02
N SER A 75 -15.84 -0.73 -17.33
CA SER A 75 -15.53 0.32 -18.29
C SER A 75 -16.38 0.35 -19.54
N ASP A 76 -16.51 1.55 -20.12
CA ASP A 76 -17.07 1.73 -21.47
C ASP A 76 -18.48 1.14 -21.62
N ASN A 77 -19.26 1.13 -20.53
CA ASN A 77 -20.64 0.72 -20.54
C ASN A 77 -21.54 1.88 -20.98
N ASN A 78 -22.63 1.58 -21.68
CA ASN A 78 -23.50 2.60 -22.28
C ASN A 78 -24.23 3.49 -21.27
N ASP A 79 -24.23 3.13 -19.99
CA ASP A 79 -24.85 3.96 -18.95
C ASP A 79 -24.04 3.91 -17.66
N ILE A 80 -24.41 3.03 -16.73
CA ILE A 80 -23.84 3.02 -15.38
C ILE A 80 -22.75 1.94 -15.28
N GLY A 81 -21.64 2.27 -14.62
CA GLY A 81 -20.65 1.27 -14.23
C GLY A 81 -21.20 0.32 -13.18
N ILE A 82 -21.54 0.83 -12.00
CA ILE A 82 -22.11 0.06 -10.88
C ILE A 82 -23.37 0.76 -10.35
N TYR A 83 -24.50 0.04 -10.38
CA TYR A 83 -25.78 0.48 -9.84
C TYR A 83 -26.08 -0.24 -8.53
N VAL A 84 -26.40 0.51 -7.46
CA VAL A 84 -26.67 -0.02 -6.13
C VAL A 84 -28.06 0.44 -5.65
N CYS A 85 -28.88 -0.50 -5.20
CA CYS A 85 -30.23 -0.24 -4.66
C CYS A 85 -30.60 -1.24 -3.55
N ASP A 86 -31.87 -1.24 -3.10
CA ASP A 86 -32.44 -2.19 -2.14
C ASP A 86 -31.72 -2.28 -0.79
N HIS A 87 -31.21 -1.15 -0.27
CA HIS A 87 -30.41 -1.09 0.95
C HIS A 87 -29.18 -2.00 0.91
N SER A 88 -28.69 -2.31 -0.30
CA SER A 88 -27.49 -3.12 -0.49
C SER A 88 -26.23 -2.35 -0.05
N VAL A 89 -25.19 -3.10 0.25
CA VAL A 89 -23.87 -2.61 0.63
C VAL A 89 -22.89 -2.90 -0.51
N LEU A 90 -22.13 -1.89 -0.90
CA LEU A 90 -21.00 -2.00 -1.82
C LEU A 90 -19.71 -1.55 -1.12
N VAL A 91 -18.67 -2.37 -1.25
CA VAL A 91 -17.27 -2.00 -0.99
C VAL A 91 -16.48 -2.24 -2.27
N ALA A 92 -16.18 -1.19 -3.01
CA ALA A 92 -15.40 -1.21 -4.23
C ALA A 92 -14.09 -0.46 -4.00
N GLY A 93 -12.94 -1.13 -4.15
CA GLY A 93 -11.65 -0.44 -4.13
C GLY A 93 -10.62 -1.13 -5.01
N PHE A 94 -9.59 -0.40 -5.41
CA PHE A 94 -8.60 -0.90 -6.38
C PHE A 94 -9.22 -1.39 -7.68
N ASN A 95 -10.22 -0.67 -8.21
CA ASN A 95 -10.83 -0.96 -9.51
C ASN A 95 -10.56 0.15 -10.53
N ASN A 96 -10.64 -0.20 -11.81
CA ASN A 96 -10.72 0.76 -12.91
C ASN A 96 -12.20 0.99 -13.27
N ILE A 97 -12.77 2.12 -12.88
CA ILE A 97 -14.15 2.51 -13.19
C ILE A 97 -14.11 3.70 -14.16
N VAL A 98 -14.09 3.42 -15.45
CA VAL A 98 -13.68 4.41 -16.47
C VAL A 98 -14.56 4.37 -17.72
N GLY A 99 -14.80 5.52 -18.35
CA GLY A 99 -15.40 5.57 -19.68
C GLY A 99 -16.86 5.12 -19.79
N ASN A 100 -17.56 4.85 -18.68
CA ASN A 100 -19.00 4.59 -18.70
C ASN A 100 -19.73 5.89 -19.06
N GLU A 101 -20.69 5.85 -20.00
CA GLU A 101 -21.30 7.07 -20.56
C GLU A 101 -22.09 7.88 -19.52
N GLY A 102 -22.70 7.19 -18.55
CA GLY A 102 -23.37 7.76 -17.39
C GLY A 102 -22.45 7.90 -16.18
N LEU A 103 -22.91 7.43 -15.02
CA LEU A 103 -22.13 7.45 -13.78
C LEU A 103 -21.25 6.19 -13.66
N GLY A 104 -20.05 6.35 -13.10
CA GLY A 104 -19.22 5.22 -12.71
C GLY A 104 -19.89 4.41 -11.59
N VAL A 105 -20.43 5.10 -10.58
CA VAL A 105 -21.22 4.49 -9.50
C VAL A 105 -22.47 5.32 -9.24
N LEU A 106 -23.63 4.66 -9.25
CA LEU A 106 -24.92 5.24 -8.86
C LEU A 106 -25.46 4.50 -7.63
N ASN A 107 -25.63 5.23 -6.53
CA ASN A 107 -26.38 4.82 -5.36
C ASN A 107 -27.83 5.34 -5.47
N ASP A 108 -28.77 4.42 -5.65
CA ASP A 108 -30.22 4.68 -5.78
C ASP A 108 -30.97 3.87 -4.71
N GLY A 109 -30.60 4.10 -3.45
CA GLY A 109 -31.22 3.46 -2.29
C GLY A 109 -30.40 2.32 -1.66
N GLY A 110 -29.10 2.24 -1.93
CA GLY A 110 -28.15 1.45 -1.15
C GLY A 110 -27.93 2.00 0.27
N GLN A 111 -27.51 1.14 1.19
CA GLN A 111 -27.30 1.51 2.59
C GLN A 111 -25.91 2.13 2.83
N ARG A 112 -24.87 1.51 2.25
CA ARG A 112 -23.47 1.98 2.32
C ARG A 112 -22.81 1.70 0.97
N VAL A 113 -22.24 2.72 0.37
CA VAL A 113 -21.50 2.61 -0.89
C VAL A 113 -20.12 3.22 -0.72
N ASP A 114 -19.17 2.36 -0.37
CA ASP A 114 -17.76 2.69 -0.24
C ASP A 114 -17.07 2.39 -1.56
N ALA A 115 -16.70 3.43 -2.30
CA ALA A 115 -16.01 3.39 -3.58
C ALA A 115 -14.65 4.09 -3.51
N THR A 116 -13.99 4.02 -2.35
CA THR A 116 -12.64 4.57 -2.15
C THR A 116 -11.56 3.75 -2.87
N TYR A 117 -10.41 4.34 -3.11
CA TYR A 117 -9.23 3.71 -3.71
C TYR A 117 -9.42 3.20 -5.16
N ASN A 118 -10.38 3.76 -5.91
CA ASN A 118 -10.61 3.43 -7.32
C ASN A 118 -10.00 4.44 -8.29
N TRP A 119 -9.71 3.98 -9.51
CA TRP A 119 -9.35 4.82 -10.63
C TRP A 119 -10.60 5.21 -11.41
N TRP A 120 -10.80 6.51 -11.60
CA TRP A 120 -12.01 7.04 -12.24
C TRP A 120 -11.79 7.48 -13.69
N GLY A 121 -10.62 7.21 -14.27
CA GLY A 121 -10.27 7.61 -15.64
C GLY A 121 -9.58 8.96 -15.73
N HIS A 122 -9.41 9.66 -14.61
CA HIS A 122 -8.68 10.93 -14.56
C HIS A 122 -8.10 11.20 -13.15
N ALA A 123 -6.90 11.81 -13.08
CA ALA A 123 -6.16 12.07 -11.84
C ALA A 123 -6.89 12.98 -10.84
N SER A 124 -7.80 13.83 -11.34
CA SER A 124 -8.67 14.66 -10.50
C SER A 124 -9.87 13.91 -9.89
N GLY A 125 -9.95 12.59 -10.04
CA GLY A 125 -11.01 11.77 -9.45
C GLY A 125 -12.35 11.87 -10.18
N PRO A 126 -13.42 11.28 -9.60
CA PRO A 126 -14.74 11.26 -10.21
C PRO A 126 -15.39 12.64 -10.11
N PHE A 127 -16.19 13.00 -11.11
CA PHE A 127 -17.03 14.19 -10.98
C PHE A 127 -18.11 13.97 -9.92
N HIS A 128 -18.20 14.90 -8.96
CA HIS A 128 -19.36 15.04 -8.07
C HIS A 128 -19.75 16.52 -7.94
N PRO A 129 -21.02 16.93 -8.14
CA PRO A 129 -21.38 18.34 -8.27
C PRO A 129 -20.98 19.23 -7.09
N THR A 130 -20.94 18.69 -5.86
CA THR A 130 -20.66 19.45 -4.64
C THR A 130 -19.36 19.06 -3.96
N GLU A 131 -18.96 17.78 -4.03
CA GLU A 131 -17.81 17.25 -3.29
C GLU A 131 -16.55 17.17 -4.15
N ASN A 132 -16.68 17.15 -5.48
CA ASN A 132 -15.56 17.18 -6.41
C ASN A 132 -15.97 17.79 -7.77
N ALA A 133 -16.39 19.05 -7.78
CA ALA A 133 -16.92 19.71 -8.97
C ALA A 133 -15.89 19.85 -10.12
N GLY A 134 -14.59 19.74 -9.80
CA GLY A 134 -13.48 19.73 -10.76
C GLY A 134 -13.05 18.34 -11.22
N GLY A 135 -13.69 17.28 -10.72
CA GLY A 135 -13.46 15.90 -11.14
C GLY A 135 -13.74 15.75 -12.64
N ARG A 136 -12.83 15.10 -13.35
CA ARG A 136 -12.95 14.83 -14.81
C ARG A 136 -13.11 13.34 -15.12
N GLY A 137 -13.05 12.48 -14.11
CA GLY A 137 -13.30 11.06 -14.23
C GLY A 137 -14.79 10.74 -14.29
N ASN A 138 -15.11 9.46 -14.42
CA ASN A 138 -16.48 8.95 -14.40
C ASN A 138 -17.18 9.41 -13.12
N GLY A 139 -18.32 10.10 -13.24
CA GLY A 139 -18.98 10.70 -12.09
C GLY A 139 -19.58 9.70 -11.12
N VAL A 140 -19.87 10.16 -9.91
CA VAL A 140 -20.62 9.42 -8.89
C VAL A 140 -21.89 10.18 -8.50
N SER A 141 -22.89 9.47 -7.98
CA SER A 141 -24.05 10.09 -7.33
C SER A 141 -23.73 10.58 -5.91
N ASN A 142 -24.72 11.20 -5.26
CA ASN A 142 -24.70 11.40 -3.82
C ASN A 142 -24.60 10.04 -3.08
N ASP A 143 -24.22 10.10 -1.80
CA ASP A 143 -24.16 8.94 -0.89
C ASP A 143 -23.21 7.83 -1.39
N VAL A 144 -22.10 8.23 -2.02
CA VAL A 144 -21.00 7.37 -2.45
C VAL A 144 -19.70 7.92 -1.87
N ASP A 145 -19.02 7.16 -1.02
CA ASP A 145 -17.70 7.54 -0.50
C ASP A 145 -16.64 7.24 -1.57
N PHE A 146 -16.04 8.25 -2.21
CA PHE A 146 -15.11 8.05 -3.32
C PHE A 146 -13.67 8.54 -3.06
N SER A 147 -13.43 9.14 -1.89
CA SER A 147 -12.14 9.73 -1.50
C SER A 147 -11.51 8.95 -0.33
N PRO A 148 -10.21 8.64 -0.37
CA PRO A 148 -9.27 9.00 -1.44
C PRO A 148 -9.47 8.14 -2.70
N TRP A 149 -9.06 8.66 -3.86
CA TRP A 149 -8.98 7.93 -5.13
C TRP A 149 -7.51 7.74 -5.55
N VAL A 150 -7.27 6.93 -6.58
CA VAL A 150 -5.90 6.70 -7.10
C VAL A 150 -5.57 7.63 -8.27
N ALA A 151 -4.29 7.95 -8.45
CA ALA A 151 -3.79 8.94 -9.41
C ALA A 151 -3.75 8.45 -10.86
N ALA A 152 -3.76 7.13 -11.06
CA ALA A 152 -3.70 6.47 -12.36
C ALA A 152 -4.45 5.13 -12.33
N GLY A 153 -4.55 4.48 -13.48
CA GLY A 153 -5.16 3.16 -13.59
C GLY A 153 -4.49 2.14 -12.69
N VAL A 154 -5.28 1.29 -12.03
CA VAL A 154 -4.75 0.19 -11.23
C VAL A 154 -4.39 -0.98 -12.13
N VAL A 155 -3.29 -1.67 -11.81
CA VAL A 155 -2.84 -2.85 -12.56
C VAL A 155 -3.09 -4.08 -11.71
N THR A 156 -3.98 -4.96 -12.18
CA THR A 156 -4.26 -6.25 -11.54
C THR A 156 -3.84 -7.43 -12.40
N ARG A 157 -2.96 -8.28 -11.89
CA ARG A 157 -2.45 -9.49 -12.58
C ARG A 157 -2.22 -10.63 -11.62
N VAL A 158 -2.40 -11.85 -12.12
CA VAL A 158 -1.85 -13.05 -11.47
C VAL A 158 -0.42 -13.22 -11.94
N VAL A 159 0.50 -13.36 -10.99
CA VAL A 159 1.95 -13.47 -11.22
C VAL A 159 2.43 -14.75 -10.57
N THR A 160 3.29 -15.50 -11.27
CA THR A 160 3.92 -16.73 -10.77
C THR A 160 5.43 -16.63 -10.97
N ASP A 161 6.20 -16.65 -9.88
CA ASP A 161 7.67 -16.63 -9.86
C ASP A 161 8.29 -15.61 -10.84
N ASN A 162 7.76 -14.38 -10.81
CA ASN A 162 8.09 -13.33 -11.78
C ASN A 162 7.81 -11.93 -11.20
N THR A 163 8.08 -10.89 -11.99
CA THR A 163 7.85 -9.49 -11.64
C THR A 163 6.67 -8.91 -12.42
N LEU A 164 5.77 -8.22 -11.71
CA LEU A 164 4.79 -7.32 -12.29
C LEU A 164 5.42 -5.94 -12.51
N ASP A 165 5.51 -5.50 -13.77
CA ASP A 165 5.89 -4.14 -14.12
C ASP A 165 4.65 -3.24 -14.16
N ALA A 166 4.54 -2.32 -13.19
CA ALA A 166 3.50 -1.30 -13.09
C ALA A 166 4.14 0.11 -13.04
N ARG A 167 5.31 0.29 -13.65
CA ARG A 167 6.02 1.57 -13.64
C ARG A 167 5.27 2.68 -14.35
N GLY A 168 4.50 2.34 -15.39
CA GLY A 168 3.70 3.33 -16.12
C GLY A 168 2.56 3.92 -15.30
N GLU A 169 2.05 3.16 -14.34
CA GLU A 169 0.86 3.49 -13.56
C GLU A 169 1.22 3.98 -12.15
N ALA A 170 2.22 3.36 -11.52
CA ALA A 170 2.53 3.56 -10.12
C ALA A 170 4.03 3.74 -9.82
N ASP A 171 4.87 3.91 -10.83
CA ASP A 171 6.34 3.94 -10.68
C ASP A 171 6.88 2.72 -9.91
N THR A 172 6.19 1.57 -9.99
CA THR A 172 6.43 0.42 -9.10
C THR A 172 6.61 -0.86 -9.90
N GLU A 173 7.57 -1.68 -9.49
CA GLU A 173 7.64 -3.10 -9.84
C GLU A 173 7.35 -3.96 -8.61
N VAL A 174 6.72 -5.11 -8.80
CA VAL A 174 6.44 -6.08 -7.72
C VAL A 174 6.96 -7.45 -8.10
N GLY A 175 8.06 -7.88 -7.49
CA GLY A 175 8.59 -9.24 -7.60
C GLY A 175 7.81 -10.21 -6.73
N VAL A 176 7.53 -11.40 -7.26
CA VAL A 176 6.79 -12.47 -6.56
C VAL A 176 7.59 -13.75 -6.56
N THR A 177 7.80 -14.30 -5.36
CA THR A 177 8.22 -15.70 -5.20
C THR A 177 7.00 -16.50 -4.75
N GLY A 178 6.52 -17.38 -5.62
CA GLY A 178 5.22 -18.05 -5.48
C GLY A 178 4.19 -17.60 -6.51
N THR A 179 2.90 -17.76 -6.22
CA THR A 179 1.79 -17.29 -7.08
C THR A 179 0.82 -16.41 -6.30
N ALA A 180 0.53 -15.23 -6.81
CA ALA A 180 -0.43 -14.31 -6.22
C ALA A 180 -1.17 -13.48 -7.28
N ARG A 181 -2.37 -13.02 -6.93
CA ARG A 181 -3.03 -11.90 -7.62
C ARG A 181 -2.61 -10.61 -6.93
N ILE A 182 -1.93 -9.75 -7.65
CA ILE A 182 -1.49 -8.44 -7.15
C ILE A 182 -2.30 -7.35 -7.80
N THR A 183 -2.67 -6.34 -7.03
CA THR A 183 -3.10 -5.04 -7.55
C THR A 183 -2.16 -3.95 -7.08
N VAL A 184 -1.65 -3.15 -8.01
CA VAL A 184 -0.79 -2.00 -7.72
C VAL A 184 -1.55 -0.72 -8.01
N ALA A 185 -1.48 0.22 -7.06
CA ALA A 185 -2.12 1.52 -7.14
C ALA A 185 -1.15 2.63 -6.70
N LYS A 186 -1.39 3.86 -7.17
CA LYS A 186 -0.67 5.06 -6.75
C LYS A 186 -1.65 6.12 -6.28
N TYR A 187 -1.36 6.77 -5.17
CA TYR A 187 -2.17 7.87 -4.65
C TYR A 187 -1.64 9.22 -5.16
N PRO A 188 -2.53 10.20 -5.40
CA PRO A 188 -2.11 11.53 -5.83
C PRO A 188 -1.37 12.29 -4.71
N ASP A 189 -1.77 12.03 -3.47
CA ASP A 189 -1.24 12.62 -2.25
C ASP A 189 -1.10 11.54 -1.17
N ASN A 190 -0.56 11.88 0.00
CA ASN A 190 -0.53 10.98 1.15
C ASN A 190 -1.98 10.58 1.55
N PRO A 191 -2.36 9.30 1.45
CA PRO A 191 -3.71 8.85 1.79
C PRO A 191 -3.92 8.62 3.31
N ALA A 192 -2.89 8.84 4.13
CA ALA A 192 -2.88 8.62 5.57
C ALA A 192 -2.41 9.88 6.32
N ASP A 193 -2.07 9.73 7.61
CA ASP A 193 -1.52 10.84 8.40
C ASP A 193 -0.07 11.17 8.01
N ASP A 194 0.45 12.28 8.53
CA ASP A 194 1.84 12.69 8.31
C ASP A 194 2.83 11.64 8.84
N ALA A 195 3.93 11.45 8.12
CA ALA A 195 5.02 10.60 8.57
C ALA A 195 5.75 11.19 9.79
N PRO A 196 6.44 10.36 10.59
CA PRO A 196 7.28 10.84 11.68
C PRO A 196 8.28 11.91 11.19
N PRO A 197 8.57 12.95 12.01
CA PRO A 197 9.34 14.12 11.60
C PRO A 197 10.80 13.83 11.19
N GLU A 198 11.33 12.67 11.57
CA GLU A 198 12.63 12.17 11.12
C GLU A 198 12.65 11.76 9.64
N PHE A 199 11.48 11.55 9.03
CA PHE A 199 11.32 11.21 7.63
C PHE A 199 10.79 12.38 6.80
N VAL A 200 11.31 12.52 5.60
CA VAL A 200 10.85 13.48 4.60
C VAL A 200 10.26 12.68 3.45
N THR A 201 8.98 12.90 3.16
CA THR A 201 8.31 12.22 2.03
C THR A 201 8.93 12.61 0.70
N LEU A 202 9.08 11.65 -0.20
CA LEU A 202 9.40 11.91 -1.61
C LEU A 202 8.14 12.25 -2.42
N GLY A 203 6.98 12.38 -1.77
CA GLY A 203 5.69 12.63 -2.42
C GLY A 203 5.12 11.40 -3.15
N LYS A 204 5.66 10.20 -2.90
CA LYS A 204 5.25 8.96 -3.56
C LYS A 204 4.56 8.05 -2.56
N HIS A 205 3.28 7.77 -2.81
CA HIS A 205 2.47 6.86 -2.02
C HIS A 205 1.79 5.87 -2.95
N ILE A 206 1.92 4.59 -2.65
CA ILE A 206 1.45 3.48 -3.46
C ILE A 206 0.75 2.45 -2.60
N ASP A 207 0.04 1.52 -3.23
CA ASP A 207 -0.53 0.34 -2.58
C ASP A 207 -0.14 -0.90 -3.37
N VAL A 208 0.15 -1.99 -2.66
CA VAL A 208 0.40 -3.31 -3.22
C VAL A 208 -0.55 -4.27 -2.51
N TYR A 209 -1.72 -4.44 -3.10
CA TYR A 209 -2.79 -5.27 -2.56
C TYR A 209 -2.66 -6.72 -3.04
N VAL A 210 -2.49 -7.65 -2.10
CA VAL A 210 -2.32 -9.09 -2.32
C VAL A 210 -3.19 -9.86 -1.32
N PRO A 211 -4.49 -10.07 -1.62
CA PRO A 211 -5.44 -10.65 -0.65
C PRO A 211 -5.33 -12.17 -0.47
N ASP A 212 -4.56 -12.84 -1.31
CA ASP A 212 -4.33 -14.29 -1.24
C ASP A 212 -2.83 -14.54 -1.35
N THR A 213 -2.23 -14.87 -0.22
CA THR A 213 -0.79 -15.06 -0.02
C THR A 213 -0.44 -16.51 0.29
N ASP A 214 -1.41 -17.45 0.24
CA ASP A 214 -1.23 -18.87 0.59
C ASP A 214 -0.11 -19.55 -0.21
N GLN A 215 0.12 -19.09 -1.43
CA GLN A 215 1.12 -19.62 -2.35
C GLN A 215 2.32 -18.68 -2.53
N VAL A 216 2.50 -17.69 -1.64
CA VAL A 216 3.56 -16.68 -1.71
C VAL A 216 4.52 -16.86 -0.54
N THR A 217 5.81 -16.78 -0.80
CA THR A 217 6.84 -16.76 0.26
C THR A 217 7.50 -15.40 0.42
N GLU A 218 7.56 -14.62 -0.65
CA GLU A 218 8.15 -13.27 -0.67
C GLU A 218 7.49 -12.41 -1.74
N ILE A 219 7.19 -11.16 -1.37
CA ILE A 219 6.87 -10.05 -2.28
C ILE A 219 7.99 -9.01 -2.16
N GLU A 220 8.60 -8.64 -3.28
CA GLU A 220 9.57 -7.54 -3.35
C GLU A 220 8.92 -6.33 -4.02
N ILE A 221 8.70 -5.26 -3.27
CA ILE A 221 8.16 -3.99 -3.79
C ILE A 221 9.35 -3.11 -4.18
N ARG A 222 9.38 -2.58 -5.40
CA ARG A 222 10.39 -1.62 -5.87
C ARG A 222 9.70 -0.35 -6.35
N LEU A 223 9.87 0.73 -5.60
CA LEU A 223 9.34 2.06 -5.91
C LEU A 223 10.43 2.91 -6.55
N TYR A 224 10.30 3.17 -7.84
CA TYR A 224 11.24 3.99 -8.60
C TYR A 224 11.07 5.46 -8.27
N TYR A 225 12.19 6.20 -8.25
CA TYR A 225 12.20 7.64 -8.07
C TYR A 225 13.01 8.32 -9.17
N THR A 226 12.81 9.63 -9.32
CA THR A 226 13.53 10.48 -10.26
C THR A 226 14.36 11.51 -9.53
N ALA A 227 15.42 12.03 -10.15
CA ALA A 227 16.23 13.11 -9.58
C ALA A 227 15.40 14.37 -9.22
N ALA A 228 14.28 14.61 -9.90
CA ALA A 228 13.38 15.71 -9.58
C ALA A 228 12.61 15.49 -8.26
N GLU A 229 12.22 14.25 -7.97
CA GLU A 229 11.52 13.87 -6.73
C GLU A 229 12.47 13.83 -5.52
N VAL A 230 13.75 13.56 -5.77
CA VAL A 230 14.82 13.60 -4.74
C VAL A 230 15.08 15.01 -4.23
N GLY A 231 14.87 16.03 -5.07
CA GLY A 231 15.09 17.43 -4.71
C GLY A 231 16.54 17.71 -4.29
N ASP A 232 16.71 18.37 -3.14
CA ASP A 232 18.03 18.82 -2.65
C ASP A 232 18.77 17.76 -1.80
N VAL A 233 18.27 16.53 -1.73
CA VAL A 233 18.94 15.46 -0.98
C VAL A 233 20.26 15.08 -1.68
N SER A 234 21.37 15.13 -0.93
CA SER A 234 22.68 14.81 -1.46
C SER A 234 22.77 13.34 -1.89
N GLU A 235 23.56 13.02 -2.92
CA GLU A 235 23.81 11.62 -3.34
C GLU A 235 24.29 10.74 -2.18
N ALA A 236 25.07 11.30 -1.26
CA ALA A 236 25.57 10.60 -0.08
C ALA A 236 24.45 10.22 0.92
N ASP A 237 23.35 10.98 0.92
CA ASP A 237 22.20 10.76 1.81
C ASP A 237 21.11 9.90 1.17
N GLN A 238 21.09 9.78 -0.16
CA GLN A 238 20.12 8.92 -0.87
C GLN A 238 20.18 7.46 -0.43
N LYS A 239 21.35 6.97 0.02
CA LYS A 239 21.52 5.61 0.57
C LYS A 239 20.62 5.30 1.79
N TYR A 240 20.04 6.32 2.40
CA TYR A 240 19.13 6.19 3.52
C TYR A 240 17.65 6.20 3.10
N PHE A 241 17.31 6.19 1.82
CA PHE A 241 15.91 6.07 1.40
C PHE A 241 15.31 4.74 1.83
N ARG A 242 14.09 4.77 2.37
CA ARG A 242 13.39 3.60 2.91
C ARG A 242 11.93 3.63 2.49
N LEU A 243 11.34 2.45 2.31
CA LEU A 243 9.89 2.32 2.23
C LEU A 243 9.32 2.28 3.64
N LEU A 244 8.37 3.16 3.90
CA LEU A 244 7.51 3.07 5.08
C LEU A 244 6.18 2.49 4.64
N TRP A 245 5.53 1.82 5.58
CA TRP A 245 4.23 1.20 5.45
C TRP A 245 3.29 1.75 6.53
N TRP A 246 2.06 2.07 6.17
CA TRP A 246 1.06 2.51 7.11
C TRP A 246 0.40 1.34 7.81
N ASN A 247 0.60 1.20 9.12
CA ASN A 247 0.04 0.06 9.88
C ASN A 247 -1.44 0.24 10.29
N GLY A 248 -2.11 1.27 9.78
CA GLY A 248 -3.45 1.67 10.21
C GLY A 248 -3.48 2.80 11.23
N THR A 249 -2.35 3.12 11.88
CA THR A 249 -2.23 4.16 12.92
C THR A 249 -1.03 5.09 12.71
N GLU A 250 0.08 4.57 12.23
CA GLU A 250 1.30 5.34 11.96
C GLU A 250 2.10 4.77 10.80
N TRP A 251 2.97 5.59 10.22
CA TRP A 251 3.95 5.13 9.24
C TRP A 251 5.11 4.42 9.94
N VAL A 252 5.28 3.14 9.63
CA VAL A 252 6.33 2.28 10.17
C VAL A 252 7.31 1.91 9.06
N MET A 253 8.61 2.03 9.32
CA MET A 253 9.63 1.61 8.36
C MET A 253 9.53 0.10 8.11
N CYS A 254 9.57 -0.32 6.85
CA CYS A 254 9.61 -1.74 6.51
C CYS A 254 10.85 -2.40 7.13
N SER A 255 10.73 -3.61 7.69
CA SER A 255 11.81 -4.27 8.43
C SER A 255 12.95 -4.80 7.55
N ASP A 256 12.65 -5.04 6.27
CA ASP A 256 13.61 -5.44 5.23
C ASP A 256 13.43 -4.51 4.03
N THR A 257 14.15 -3.40 4.04
CA THR A 257 14.03 -2.34 3.02
C THR A 257 15.35 -1.61 2.83
N GLY A 258 15.54 -1.10 1.63
CA GLY A 258 16.73 -0.35 1.26
C GLY A 258 16.51 0.43 -0.03
N VAL A 259 17.60 0.80 -0.68
CA VAL A 259 17.60 1.57 -1.91
C VAL A 259 18.69 1.05 -2.84
N ASP A 260 18.38 0.98 -4.13
CA ASP A 260 19.34 0.82 -5.19
C ASP A 260 19.52 2.18 -5.87
N THR A 261 20.63 2.86 -5.57
CA THR A 261 20.96 4.17 -6.14
C THR A 261 21.59 4.09 -7.53
N THR A 262 21.78 2.88 -8.07
CA THR A 262 22.25 2.68 -9.45
C THR A 262 21.07 2.56 -10.40
N LEU A 263 19.99 1.94 -9.93
CA LEU A 263 18.75 1.73 -10.66
C LEU A 263 17.60 2.65 -10.23
N ASP A 264 17.88 3.56 -9.30
CA ASP A 264 16.98 4.60 -8.78
C ASP A 264 15.63 4.07 -8.27
N TYR A 265 15.68 3.06 -7.38
CA TYR A 265 14.48 2.59 -6.67
C TYR A 265 14.72 2.30 -5.19
N ILE A 266 13.67 2.52 -4.40
CA ILE A 266 13.57 2.09 -3.00
C ILE A 266 12.87 0.74 -3.00
N TRP A 267 13.36 -0.22 -2.22
CA TRP A 267 12.77 -1.55 -2.19
C TRP A 267 12.40 -2.02 -0.79
N ALA A 268 11.42 -2.89 -0.68
CA ALA A 268 11.09 -3.62 0.54
C ALA A 268 10.74 -5.08 0.21
N LYS A 269 11.22 -6.00 1.03
CA LYS A 269 10.86 -7.42 0.96
C LYS A 269 9.87 -7.75 2.06
N VAL A 270 8.75 -8.33 1.66
CA VAL A 270 7.65 -8.71 2.53
C VAL A 270 7.54 -10.23 2.52
N THR A 271 7.72 -10.82 3.69
CA THR A 271 7.54 -12.25 3.97
C THR A 271 6.58 -12.39 5.15
N ARG A 272 6.26 -13.62 5.57
CA ARG A 272 5.46 -13.83 6.80
C ARG A 272 6.13 -13.29 8.08
N ASP A 273 7.45 -13.10 8.07
CA ASP A 273 8.26 -12.80 9.27
C ASP A 273 8.76 -11.33 9.29
N THR A 274 8.34 -10.50 8.33
CA THR A 274 8.70 -9.08 8.23
C THR A 274 7.61 -8.18 8.80
N THR A 275 7.91 -6.89 8.92
CA THR A 275 6.94 -5.82 9.14
C THR A 275 6.97 -4.88 7.92
N PRO A 276 5.88 -4.71 7.15
CA PRO A 276 4.67 -5.54 7.17
C PRO A 276 4.97 -7.01 6.86
N SER A 277 4.01 -7.87 7.22
CA SER A 277 3.97 -9.27 6.82
C SER A 277 3.12 -9.47 5.55
N LEU A 278 3.12 -10.68 4.99
CA LEU A 278 2.25 -11.00 3.85
C LEU A 278 0.76 -10.83 4.18
N ASP A 279 0.35 -11.05 5.43
CA ASP A 279 -1.05 -10.89 5.88
C ASP A 279 -1.46 -9.42 5.97
N ASP A 280 -0.50 -8.49 5.95
CA ASP A 280 -0.76 -7.05 6.03
C ASP A 280 -1.01 -6.41 4.64
N LEU A 281 -0.82 -7.16 3.54
CA LEU A 281 -1.01 -6.69 2.16
C LEU A 281 -2.50 -6.62 1.73
N GLU A 282 -3.39 -6.25 2.66
CA GLU A 282 -4.85 -6.20 2.47
C GLU A 282 -5.39 -4.80 2.08
N GLY A 283 -4.51 -3.85 1.75
CA GLY A 283 -4.88 -2.52 1.24
C GLY A 283 -4.50 -1.39 2.19
N THR A 284 -3.24 -1.40 2.63
CA THR A 284 -2.64 -0.32 3.42
C THR A 284 -1.42 0.22 2.67
N PRO A 285 -1.25 1.55 2.60
CA PRO A 285 -0.32 2.18 1.68
C PRO A 285 1.15 2.03 2.11
N PHE A 286 2.03 2.07 1.11
CA PHE A 286 3.47 2.27 1.24
C PHE A 286 3.84 3.66 0.76
N GLY A 287 4.94 4.22 1.26
CA GLY A 287 5.48 5.49 0.80
C GLY A 287 6.99 5.49 0.75
N GLY A 288 7.55 6.25 -0.19
CA GLY A 288 8.99 6.46 -0.33
C GLY A 288 9.43 7.66 0.52
N TYR A 289 10.38 7.43 1.42
CA TYR A 289 10.86 8.47 2.33
C TYR A 289 12.38 8.57 2.33
N ALA A 290 12.84 9.81 2.43
CA ALA A 290 14.19 10.18 2.82
C ALA A 290 14.28 10.40 4.33
N PHE A 291 15.48 10.43 4.88
CA PHE A 291 15.69 10.97 6.22
C PHE A 291 15.91 12.48 6.17
N SER A 292 15.44 13.16 7.21
CA SER A 292 15.61 14.60 7.36
C SER A 292 17.09 14.97 7.57
N PRO A 293 17.69 15.82 6.71
CA PRO A 293 19.06 16.27 6.87
C PRO A 293 19.26 17.01 8.21
N GLY A 294 20.24 16.57 9.00
CA GLY A 294 20.56 17.20 10.29
C GLY A 294 19.81 16.63 11.49
N VAL A 295 18.91 15.65 11.29
CA VAL A 295 18.45 14.76 12.37
C VAL A 295 19.46 13.61 12.47
N PRO A 296 20.13 13.39 13.61
CA PRO A 296 21.01 12.24 13.79
C PRO A 296 20.23 10.97 13.47
N GLN A 297 20.73 10.18 12.50
CA GLN A 297 20.06 8.98 12.01
C GLN A 297 19.74 8.00 13.18
N PRO A 298 18.46 7.74 13.51
CA PRO A 298 17.95 7.07 14.70
C PRO A 298 18.81 6.12 15.52
N TRP A 299 19.22 5.01 14.92
CA TRP A 299 18.92 3.79 15.65
C TRP A 299 20.12 2.88 15.85
N CYS A 300 20.74 3.09 17.01
CA CYS A 300 20.83 2.01 17.98
C CYS A 300 19.82 2.32 19.11
N PHE A 301 18.53 1.99 18.95
CA PHE A 301 17.45 2.22 19.94
C PHE A 301 17.89 2.00 21.40
N ILE A 302 18.51 0.84 21.69
CA ILE A 302 18.99 0.50 23.03
C ILE A 302 20.15 1.41 23.47
N ALA A 303 21.07 1.75 22.56
CA ALA A 303 22.19 2.63 22.89
C ALA A 303 21.71 4.09 23.13
N THR A 304 20.83 4.60 22.28
CA THR A 304 20.18 5.91 22.46
C THR A 304 19.42 5.97 23.78
N ALA A 305 18.65 4.92 24.10
CA ALA A 305 17.98 4.81 25.40
C ALA A 305 18.99 4.76 26.56
N ALA A 306 20.10 4.04 26.43
CA ALA A 306 21.12 3.95 27.48
C ALA A 306 21.88 5.28 27.71
N TYR A 307 22.25 6.01 26.65
CA TYR A 307 23.06 7.23 26.76
C TYR A 307 22.27 8.48 27.14
N GLY A 308 20.96 8.54 26.88
CA GLY A 308 20.22 9.80 27.07
C GLY A 308 20.15 10.67 25.83
N THR A 309 20.90 10.33 24.79
CA THR A 309 21.04 11.09 23.56
C THR A 309 21.45 10.17 22.42
N ASP A 310 21.08 10.55 21.21
CA ASP A 310 21.44 9.96 19.92
C ASP A 310 22.74 10.54 19.33
N THR A 311 23.34 11.53 20.00
CA THR A 311 24.57 12.24 19.56
C THR A 311 25.84 11.81 20.30
N ALA A 312 25.76 10.77 21.13
CA ALA A 312 26.95 10.24 21.78
C ALA A 312 27.87 9.62 20.72
N THR A 313 29.16 9.99 20.75
CA THR A 313 30.20 9.50 19.82
C THR A 313 30.29 7.98 19.79
N GLU A 314 29.97 7.33 20.90
CA GLU A 314 29.93 5.89 21.08
C GLU A 314 28.85 5.23 20.21
N ILE A 315 27.73 5.90 20.00
CA ILE A 315 26.65 5.42 19.13
C ILE A 315 27.10 5.42 17.67
N ASP A 316 27.95 6.38 17.27
CA ASP A 316 28.46 6.44 15.90
C ASP A 316 29.32 5.23 15.56
N ILE A 317 30.09 4.71 16.52
CA ILE A 317 30.86 3.46 16.34
C ILE A 317 29.93 2.25 16.11
N LEU A 318 28.81 2.19 16.83
CA LEU A 318 27.81 1.13 16.64
C LEU A 318 27.10 1.24 15.29
N ARG A 319 26.77 2.48 14.88
CA ARG A 319 26.18 2.77 13.56
C ARG A 319 27.14 2.38 12.45
N GLU A 320 28.41 2.75 12.55
CA GLU A 320 29.43 2.45 11.55
C GLU A 320 29.67 0.94 11.43
N PHE A 321 29.75 0.23 12.56
CA PHE A 321 29.86 -1.23 12.55
C PHE A 321 28.62 -1.91 11.93
N ARG A 322 27.41 -1.43 12.27
CA ARG A 322 26.17 -1.91 11.65
C ARG A 322 26.24 -1.75 10.13
N ASP A 323 26.65 -0.58 9.67
CA ASP A 323 26.60 -0.24 8.24
C ASP A 323 27.69 -0.93 7.42
N VAL A 324 28.91 -1.06 7.97
CA VAL A 324 30.07 -1.63 7.27
C VAL A 324 30.17 -3.15 7.39
N VAL A 325 29.71 -3.72 8.51
CA VAL A 325 29.92 -5.15 8.81
C VAL A 325 28.63 -5.94 8.77
N LEU A 326 27.54 -5.43 9.38
CA LEU A 326 26.31 -6.21 9.52
C LEU A 326 25.43 -6.14 8.27
N LEU A 327 25.16 -4.95 7.76
CA LEU A 327 24.25 -4.78 6.62
C LEU A 327 24.73 -5.43 5.31
N PRO A 328 26.03 -5.51 4.99
CA PRO A 328 26.48 -6.21 3.78
C PRO A 328 26.34 -7.73 3.84
N ASP A 329 26.19 -8.32 5.03
CA ASP A 329 26.03 -9.76 5.21
C ASP A 329 24.55 -10.13 5.44
N SER A 330 24.07 -11.19 4.78
CA SER A 330 22.66 -11.62 4.88
C SER A 330 22.22 -12.00 6.29
N LEU A 331 23.10 -12.57 7.13
CA LEU A 331 22.78 -12.89 8.52
C LEU A 331 22.84 -11.64 9.39
N GLY A 332 23.81 -10.76 9.14
CA GLY A 332 23.92 -9.46 9.79
C GLY A 332 22.69 -8.58 9.54
N ALA A 333 22.22 -8.50 8.29
CA ALA A 333 20.99 -7.81 7.93
C ALA A 333 19.78 -8.36 8.68
N ARG A 334 19.61 -9.69 8.76
CA ARG A 334 18.52 -10.31 9.56
C ARG A 334 18.62 -10.01 11.05
N PHE A 335 19.82 -9.97 11.61
CA PHE A 335 20.04 -9.57 13.01
C PHE A 335 19.62 -8.11 13.22
N VAL A 336 19.99 -7.22 12.30
CA VAL A 336 19.58 -5.82 12.33
C VAL A 336 18.06 -5.72 12.23
N SER A 337 17.40 -6.41 11.29
CA SER A 337 15.94 -6.41 11.20
C SER A 337 15.26 -6.87 12.50
N LEU A 338 15.74 -7.94 13.13
CA LEU A 338 15.21 -8.40 14.42
C LEU A 338 15.43 -7.36 15.52
N TYR A 339 16.59 -6.71 15.54
CA TYR A 339 16.88 -5.63 16.47
C TYR A 339 15.89 -4.47 16.27
N TYR A 340 15.66 -4.01 15.05
CA TYR A 340 14.71 -2.93 14.76
C TYR A 340 13.26 -3.32 15.05
N ALA A 341 12.88 -4.60 14.88
CA ALA A 341 11.54 -5.08 15.20
C ALA A 341 11.27 -5.16 16.72
N THR A 342 12.30 -5.44 17.52
CA THR A 342 12.12 -5.72 18.96
C THR A 342 12.59 -4.61 19.89
N SER A 343 13.56 -3.79 19.46
CA SER A 343 14.18 -2.79 20.30
C SER A 343 13.37 -1.50 20.55
N PRO A 344 12.44 -1.03 19.70
CA PRO A 344 11.67 0.18 19.99
C PRO A 344 10.88 0.14 21.32
N PRO A 345 10.01 -0.87 21.59
CA PRO A 345 9.26 -0.91 22.84
C PRO A 345 10.18 -1.14 24.06
N LEU A 346 11.28 -1.87 23.86
CA LEU A 346 12.27 -2.08 24.92
C LEU A 346 13.01 -0.77 25.26
N ALA A 347 13.41 -0.01 24.25
CA ALA A 347 14.10 1.27 24.39
C ALA A 347 13.21 2.33 25.07
N ASP A 348 11.93 2.39 24.72
CA ASP A 348 10.97 3.25 25.41
C ASP A 348 10.87 2.89 26.90
N PHE A 349 10.75 1.60 27.25
CA PHE A 349 10.74 1.16 28.65
C PHE A 349 12.04 1.54 29.39
N ILE A 350 13.21 1.34 28.77
CA ILE A 350 14.51 1.69 29.34
C ILE A 350 14.63 3.19 29.59
N SER A 351 14.19 4.01 28.64
CA SER A 351 14.34 5.47 28.71
C SER A 351 13.66 6.09 29.93
N ARG A 352 12.61 5.43 30.45
CA ARG A 352 11.82 5.85 31.61
C ARG A 352 12.44 5.48 32.96
N HIS A 353 13.53 4.69 32.98
CA HIS A 353 14.13 4.16 34.20
C HIS A 353 15.64 4.46 34.29
N GLU A 354 16.03 5.50 35.03
CA GLU A 354 17.43 5.96 35.13
C GLU A 354 18.44 4.87 35.54
N VAL A 355 18.04 3.99 36.47
CA VAL A 355 18.87 2.86 36.91
C VAL A 355 19.11 1.88 35.76
N LEU A 356 18.07 1.56 34.98
CA LEU A 356 18.18 0.63 33.86
C LEU A 356 19.00 1.22 32.71
N ARG A 357 18.88 2.54 32.46
CA ARG A 357 19.75 3.27 31.51
C ARG A 357 21.22 3.09 31.89
N THR A 358 21.56 3.30 33.16
CA THR A 358 22.95 3.18 33.66
C THR A 358 23.46 1.75 33.55
N VAL A 359 22.64 0.76 33.93
CA VAL A 359 23.01 -0.67 33.85
C VAL A 359 23.28 -1.07 32.41
N LEU A 360 22.43 -0.69 31.46
CA LEU A 360 22.63 -1.03 30.05
C LEU A 360 23.81 -0.28 29.45
N ARG A 361 23.97 1.01 29.78
CA ARG A 361 25.10 1.81 29.30
C ARG A 361 26.43 1.20 29.72
N VAL A 362 26.66 1.05 31.03
CA VAL A 362 27.95 0.62 31.56
C VAL A 362 28.15 -0.89 31.42
N GLY A 363 27.08 -1.68 31.53
CA GLY A 363 27.15 -3.14 31.54
C GLY A 363 27.12 -3.79 30.16
N PHE A 364 26.62 -3.08 29.14
CA PHE A 364 26.44 -3.67 27.81
C PHE A 364 26.95 -2.77 26.68
N VAL A 365 26.46 -1.53 26.61
CA VAL A 365 26.76 -0.63 25.46
C VAL A 365 28.22 -0.19 25.46
N ASP A 366 28.72 0.38 26.56
CA ASP A 366 30.12 0.84 26.67
C ASP A 366 31.13 -0.30 26.41
N PRO A 367 30.96 -1.53 26.95
CA PRO A 367 31.83 -2.66 26.62
C PRO A 367 31.84 -3.03 25.13
N VAL A 368 30.66 -3.06 24.49
CA VAL A 368 30.56 -3.36 23.06
C VAL A 368 31.27 -2.29 22.24
N VAL A 369 31.02 -1.02 22.55
CA VAL A 369 31.69 0.12 21.91
C VAL A 369 33.20 -0.01 22.05
N ALA A 370 33.71 -0.27 23.25
CA ALA A 370 35.16 -0.41 23.48
C ALA A 370 35.80 -1.53 22.64
N VAL A 371 35.12 -2.66 22.49
CA VAL A 371 35.59 -3.76 21.63
C VAL A 371 35.59 -3.35 20.16
N LEU A 372 34.55 -2.67 19.70
CA LEU A 372 34.44 -2.22 18.31
C LEU A 372 35.44 -1.12 17.97
N THR A 373 35.66 -0.17 18.87
CA THR A 373 36.72 0.84 18.74
C THR A 373 38.10 0.17 18.67
N TRP A 374 38.37 -0.78 19.56
CA TRP A 374 39.66 -1.48 19.57
C TRP A 374 39.93 -2.28 18.29
N SER A 375 38.86 -2.79 17.66
CA SER A 375 38.95 -3.59 16.44
C SER A 375 38.70 -2.79 15.15
N GLN A 376 38.57 -1.46 15.23
CA GLN A 376 38.12 -0.61 14.12
C GLN A 376 38.93 -0.78 12.83
N ASP A 377 40.26 -0.79 12.93
CA ASP A 377 41.14 -0.97 11.77
C ASP A 377 40.94 -2.32 11.05
N LEU A 378 40.52 -3.36 11.78
CA LEU A 378 40.32 -4.70 11.23
C LEU A 378 39.07 -4.77 10.36
N TRP A 379 37.98 -4.13 10.79
CA TRP A 379 36.70 -4.21 10.10
C TRP A 379 36.45 -3.06 9.12
N LEU A 380 37.21 -1.97 9.20
CA LEU A 380 37.27 -0.94 8.15
C LEU A 380 38.22 -1.29 6.99
N GLY A 381 39.03 -2.36 7.13
CA GLY A 381 39.94 -2.79 6.06
C GLY A 381 41.12 -1.84 5.81
N THR A 382 41.40 -0.93 6.74
CA THR A 382 42.56 -0.03 6.68
C THR A 382 43.78 -0.73 7.27
N SER A 383 44.54 -1.42 6.42
CA SER A 383 45.86 -1.93 6.79
C SER A 383 46.82 -0.78 7.09
N SER A 384 47.43 -0.79 8.28
CA SER A 384 48.54 0.09 8.65
C SER A 384 49.84 -0.25 7.92
#